data_AF-R0CT89-F1
#
_entry.id   AF-R0CT89-F1
#
_cell.length_a   1.000
_cell.length_b   1.000
_cell.length_c   1.000
_cell.angle_alpha   90.00
_cell.angle_beta   90.00
_cell.angle_gamma   90.00
#
_symmetry.space_group_name_H-M   'P 1'
#
loop_
_entity.id
_entity.type
_entity.pdbx_description
1 polymer ?
#
loop_
_entity_poly.entity_id
_entity_poly.type
_entity_poly.pdbx_seq_one_letter_code
_entity_poly.pdbx_strand_id
1 'polypeptide(L)'
;MKAVLYWVKAVLIDMVLFGLLAYGAAGGVTWALSIFLFWMWTITVLSLLIGLFGNKTWFPVYRPAGIRTYRILTEIAFISALAGLGLQVLAACRFLAMVGLLSARTREPKEGAAA
;
A
#
# COMPACT_ATOMS: atom_id res chain seq x y z
N MET A 1 7.17 -21.77 -8.88
CA MET A 1 5.99 -21.73 -7.98
C MET A 1 5.96 -20.51 -7.05
N LYS A 2 7.02 -20.20 -6.27
CA LYS A 2 7.03 -19.03 -5.34
C LYS A 2 6.74 -17.69 -6.01
N ALA A 3 7.32 -17.42 -7.19
CA ALA A 3 7.08 -16.19 -7.95
C ALA A 3 5.60 -16.05 -8.38
N VAL A 4 5.01 -17.12 -8.91
CA VAL A 4 3.60 -17.15 -9.36
C VAL A 4 2.67 -16.87 -8.18
N LEU A 5 2.87 -17.53 -7.04
CA LEU A 5 2.08 -17.28 -5.83
C LEU A 5 2.21 -15.84 -5.33
N TYR A 6 3.39 -15.22 -5.44
CA TYR A 6 3.59 -13.82 -5.06
C TYR A 6 2.79 -12.88 -5.97
N TRP A 7 2.83 -13.12 -7.28
CA TRP A 7 2.08 -12.35 -8.27
C TRP A 7 0.57 -12.51 -8.07
N VAL A 8 0.07 -13.74 -7.94
CA VAL A 8 -1.35 -14.02 -7.72
C VAL A 8 -1.84 -13.31 -6.46
N LYS A 9 -1.09 -13.39 -5.34
CA LYS A 9 -1.45 -12.67 -4.11
C LYS A 9 -1.51 -11.16 -4.31
N ALA A 10 -0.54 -10.58 -5.02
CA ALA A 10 -0.51 -9.15 -5.29
C ALA A 10 -1.74 -8.70 -6.11
N VAL A 11 -2.03 -9.41 -7.20
CA VAL A 11 -3.17 -9.10 -8.07
C VAL A 11 -4.50 -9.28 -7.34
N LEU A 12 -4.67 -10.36 -6.57
CA LEU A 12 -5.90 -10.59 -5.80
C LEU A 12 -6.16 -9.50 -4.77
N ILE A 13 -5.14 -9.04 -4.04
CA ILE A 13 -5.28 -7.95 -3.07
C ILE A 13 -5.72 -6.67 -3.78
N ASP A 14 -5.07 -6.34 -4.90
CA ASP A 14 -5.42 -5.14 -5.67
C ASP A 14 -6.86 -5.24 -6.21
N MET A 15 -7.26 -6.39 -6.75
CA MET A 15 -8.63 -6.62 -7.22
C MET A 15 -9.67 -6.44 -6.11
N VAL A 16 -9.39 -6.91 -4.90
CA VAL A 16 -10.29 -6.73 -3.74
C VAL A 16 -10.39 -5.25 -3.36
N LEU A 17 -9.27 -4.53 -3.28
CA LEU A 17 -9.26 -3.12 -2.90
C LEU A 17 -9.93 -2.22 -3.95
N PHE A 18 -9.59 -2.40 -5.23
CA PHE A 18 -10.24 -1.67 -6.32
C PHE A 18 -11.72 -2.06 -6.46
N GLY A 19 -12.06 -3.34 -6.27
CA GLY A 19 -13.44 -3.82 -6.30
C GLY A 19 -14.30 -3.22 -5.19
N LEU A 20 -13.80 -3.20 -3.95
CA LEU A 20 -14.50 -2.57 -2.82
C LEU A 20 -14.67 -1.06 -3.04
N LEU A 21 -13.64 -0.37 -3.56
CA LEU A 21 -13.71 1.04 -3.87
C LEU A 21 -14.76 1.33 -4.95
N ALA A 22 -14.72 0.60 -6.07
CA ALA A 22 -15.65 0.77 -7.17
C ALA A 22 -17.09 0.45 -6.77
N TYR A 23 -17.31 -0.64 -6.03
CA TYR A 23 -18.63 -1.05 -5.57
C TYR A 23 -19.22 -0.09 -4.54
N GLY A 24 -18.38 0.43 -3.62
CA GLY A 24 -18.77 1.48 -2.67
C GLY A 24 -19.08 2.81 -3.35
N ALA A 25 -18.26 3.22 -4.34
CA ALA A 25 -18.44 4.47 -5.09
C ALA A 25 -19.67 4.45 -6.02
N ALA A 26 -20.03 3.28 -6.56
CA ALA A 26 -21.20 3.11 -7.41
C ALA A 26 -22.54 3.13 -6.65
N GLY A 27 -22.53 3.37 -5.33
CA GLY A 27 -23.73 3.35 -4.50
C GLY A 27 -24.26 1.95 -4.19
N GLY A 28 -23.46 0.90 -4.44
CA GLY A 28 -23.86 -0.50 -4.30
C GLY A 28 -24.27 -0.85 -2.87
N VAL A 29 -23.44 -0.50 -1.87
CA VAL A 29 -23.82 -0.52 -0.44
C VAL A 29 -22.87 0.33 0.42
N THR A 30 -23.41 1.14 1.33
CA THR A 30 -22.65 2.05 2.21
C THR A 30 -21.65 1.34 3.12
N TRP A 31 -21.96 0.13 3.60
CA TRP A 31 -21.04 -0.63 4.46
C TRP A 31 -19.74 -1.02 3.75
N ALA A 32 -19.78 -1.24 2.42
CA ALA A 32 -18.59 -1.62 1.65
C ALA A 32 -17.56 -0.49 1.64
N LEU A 33 -18.02 0.76 1.53
CA LEU A 33 -17.17 1.94 1.63
C LEU A 33 -16.62 2.12 3.05
N SER A 34 -17.41 1.85 4.10
CA SER A 34 -16.93 1.92 5.48
C SER A 34 -15.84 0.88 5.76
N ILE A 35 -16.01 -0.37 5.33
CA ILE A 35 -15.00 -1.43 5.46
C ILE A 35 -13.74 -1.04 4.69
N PHE A 36 -13.90 -0.57 3.45
CA PHE A 36 -12.79 -0.09 2.64
C PHE A 36 -12.01 1.03 3.33
N LEU A 37 -12.69 2.07 3.80
CA LEU A 37 -12.07 3.23 4.45
C LEU A 37 -11.33 2.82 5.73
N PHE A 38 -11.93 1.96 6.54
CA PHE A 38 -11.30 1.44 7.75
C PHE A 38 -9.97 0.75 7.43
N TRP A 39 -10.00 -0.25 6.55
CA TRP A 39 -8.79 -0.99 6.18
C TRP A 39 -7.76 -0.11 5.49
N MET A 40 -8.20 0.82 4.65
CA MET A 40 -7.30 1.74 3.96
C MET A 40 -6.59 2.69 4.91
N TRP A 41 -7.28 3.23 5.90
CA TRP A 41 -6.64 4.03 6.93
C TRP A 41 -5.66 3.19 7.75
N THR A 42 -6.04 1.99 8.17
CA THR A 42 -5.14 1.08 8.89
C THR A 42 -3.86 0.79 8.10
N ILE A 43 -3.99 0.42 6.82
CA ILE A 43 -2.84 0.14 5.94
C ILE A 43 -1.98 1.39 5.75
N THR A 44 -2.61 2.57 5.60
CA THR A 44 -1.91 3.84 5.41
C THR A 44 -1.10 4.22 6.64
N VAL A 45 -1.70 4.16 7.83
CA VAL A 45 -1.01 4.46 9.10
C VAL A 45 0.13 3.49 9.33
N LEU A 46 -0.08 2.18 9.16
CA LEU A 46 0.99 1.18 9.29
C LEU A 46 2.13 1.44 8.29
N SER A 47 1.78 1.79 7.05
CA SER A 47 2.77 2.10 6.00
C SER A 47 3.57 3.36 6.32
N LEU A 48 2.93 4.39 6.90
CA LEU A 48 3.61 5.59 7.39
C LEU A 48 4.59 5.25 8.53
N LEU A 49 4.15 4.48 9.51
CA LEU A 49 5.00 4.05 10.62
C LEU A 49 6.20 3.24 10.12
N ILE A 50 6.00 2.31 9.19
CA ILE A 50 7.11 1.56 8.56
C ILE A 50 8.00 2.51 7.74
N GLY A 51 7.44 3.51 7.06
CA GLY A 51 8.24 4.51 6.35
C GLY A 51 9.11 5.37 7.27
N LEU A 52 8.58 5.71 8.44
CA LEU A 52 9.26 6.54 9.45
C LEU A 52 10.32 5.75 10.21
N PHE A 53 10.01 4.53 10.67
CA PHE A 53 10.85 3.78 11.60
C PHE A 53 11.53 2.55 10.98
N GLY A 54 10.98 2.03 9.88
CA GLY A 54 11.51 0.84 9.22
C GLY A 54 12.86 1.07 8.54
N ASN A 55 13.50 -0.04 8.22
CA ASN A 55 14.78 -0.09 7.51
C ASN A 55 14.77 -1.26 6.52
N LYS A 56 15.87 -1.45 5.78
CA LYS A 56 16.00 -2.49 4.75
C LYS A 56 15.75 -3.93 5.26
N THR A 57 15.98 -4.23 6.55
CA THR A 57 15.81 -5.60 7.11
C THR A 57 14.36 -5.99 7.36
N TRP A 58 13.45 -5.01 7.43
CA TRP A 58 12.01 -5.26 7.63
C TRP A 58 11.30 -5.74 6.36
N PHE A 59 11.99 -5.75 5.22
CA PHE A 59 11.41 -6.10 3.94
C PHE A 59 11.92 -7.47 3.46
N PRO A 60 11.08 -8.24 2.76
CA PRO A 60 11.49 -9.54 2.24
C PRO A 60 12.62 -9.39 1.22
N VAL A 61 13.65 -10.24 1.38
CA VAL A 61 14.82 -10.32 0.50
C VAL A 61 14.43 -10.77 -0.91
N TYR A 62 13.43 -11.65 -1.03
CA TYR A 62 12.95 -12.14 -2.32
C TYR A 62 11.84 -11.26 -2.90
N ARG A 63 12.06 -10.75 -4.11
CA ARG A 63 11.04 -10.12 -4.95
C ARG A 63 11.17 -10.61 -6.39
N PRO A 64 10.09 -11.13 -7.00
CA PRO A 64 10.12 -11.44 -8.42
C PRO A 64 10.35 -10.17 -9.25
N ALA A 65 10.98 -10.32 -10.42
CA ALA A 65 11.23 -9.21 -11.34
C ALA A 65 9.93 -8.50 -11.71
N GLY A 66 9.98 -7.16 -11.87
CA GLY A 66 8.82 -6.33 -12.26
C GLY A 66 7.82 -6.02 -11.15
N ILE A 67 7.80 -6.75 -10.02
CA ILE A 67 6.79 -6.56 -8.96
C ILE A 67 6.88 -5.19 -8.28
N ARG A 68 8.08 -4.60 -8.25
CA ARG A 68 8.30 -3.25 -7.70
C ARG A 68 7.59 -2.23 -8.57
N THR A 69 7.80 -2.29 -9.88
CA THR A 69 7.18 -1.39 -10.86
C THR A 69 5.67 -1.56 -10.86
N TYR A 70 5.18 -2.80 -10.88
CA TYR A 70 3.75 -3.11 -10.77
C TYR A 70 3.13 -2.43 -9.55
N ARG A 71 3.68 -2.65 -8.34
CA ARG A 71 3.17 -2.04 -7.11
C ARG A 71 3.22 -0.52 -7.14
N ILE A 72 4.27 0.08 -7.70
CA ILE A 72 4.37 1.55 -7.81
C ILE A 72 3.25 2.08 -8.70
N LEU A 73 3.02 1.46 -9.85
CA LEU A 73 1.98 1.89 -10.79
C LEU A 73 0.58 1.68 -10.23
N THR A 74 0.30 0.53 -9.62
CA THR A 74 -1.02 0.26 -9.02
C THR A 74 -1.30 1.19 -7.85
N GLU A 75 -0.29 1.50 -7.02
CA GLU A 75 -0.43 2.44 -5.91
C GLU A 75 -0.70 3.86 -6.40
N ILE A 76 -0.01 4.33 -7.45
CA ILE A 76 -0.27 5.65 -8.05
C ILE A 76 -1.70 5.71 -8.61
N ALA A 77 -2.11 4.69 -9.38
CA ALA A 77 -3.47 4.62 -9.93
C ALA A 77 -4.52 4.64 -8.80
N PHE A 78 -4.25 3.94 -7.71
CA PHE A 78 -5.14 3.89 -6.55
C PHE A 78 -5.22 5.24 -5.82
N ILE A 79 -4.09 5.91 -5.60
CA ILE A 79 -4.04 7.27 -5.02
C ILE A 79 -4.82 8.26 -5.90
N SER A 80 -4.67 8.17 -7.22
CA SER A 80 -5.45 8.97 -8.17
C SER A 80 -6.95 8.70 -8.07
N ALA A 81 -7.36 7.43 -7.93
CA ALA A 81 -8.76 7.07 -7.75
C ALA A 81 -9.33 7.64 -6.43
N LEU A 82 -8.58 7.55 -5.32
CA LEU A 82 -8.97 8.15 -4.05
C LEU A 82 -9.15 9.68 -4.16
N ALA A 83 -8.22 10.36 -4.83
CA ALA A 83 -8.31 11.80 -5.05
C ALA A 83 -9.52 12.16 -5.92
N GLY A 84 -9.79 11.39 -6.98
CA GLY A 84 -10.95 11.59 -7.86
C GLY A 84 -12.30 11.39 -7.16
N LEU A 85 -12.34 10.59 -6.09
CA LEU A 85 -13.53 10.38 -5.25
C LEU A 85 -13.65 11.38 -4.09
N GLY A 86 -12.80 12.40 -4.04
CA GLY A 86 -12.84 13.42 -2.98
C GLY A 86 -12.28 12.96 -1.64
N LEU A 87 -11.46 11.90 -1.62
CA LEU A 87 -10.77 11.41 -0.41
C LEU A 87 -9.34 11.97 -0.33
N GLN A 88 -9.18 13.30 -0.46
CA GLN A 88 -7.86 13.91 -0.66
C GLN A 88 -6.91 13.69 0.52
N VAL A 89 -7.42 13.73 1.76
CA VAL A 89 -6.61 13.51 2.96
C VAL A 89 -6.01 12.09 2.96
N LEU A 90 -6.84 11.08 2.69
CA LEU A 90 -6.39 9.70 2.60
C LEU A 90 -5.41 9.50 1.43
N ALA A 91 -5.69 10.11 0.27
CA ALA A 91 -4.80 10.06 -0.90
C ALA A 91 -3.41 10.66 -0.60
N ALA A 92 -3.36 11.83 0.05
CA ALA A 92 -2.11 12.48 0.44
C ALA A 92 -1.34 11.66 1.47
N CYS A 93 -2.01 11.17 2.51
CA CYS A 93 -1.39 10.28 3.50
C CYS A 93 -0.86 9.00 2.85
N ARG A 94 -1.60 8.42 1.90
CA ARG A 94 -1.18 7.22 1.18
C ARG A 94 0.02 7.46 0.27
N PHE A 95 0.06 8.61 -0.40
CA PHE A 95 1.23 9.03 -1.17
C PHE A 95 2.47 9.17 -0.28
N LEU A 96 2.36 9.87 0.85
CA LEU A 96 3.45 9.97 1.82
C LEU A 96 3.89 8.60 2.34
N ALA A 97 2.93 7.70 2.59
CA ALA A 97 3.21 6.33 3.00
C ALA A 97 3.98 5.54 1.94
N MET A 98 3.59 5.67 0.67
CA MET A 98 4.28 5.04 -0.46
C MET A 98 5.74 5.52 -0.56
N VAL A 99 5.96 6.84 -0.49
CA VAL A 99 7.31 7.43 -0.51
C VAL A 99 8.12 6.97 0.70
N GLY A 100 7.51 7.00 1.89
CA GLY A 100 8.12 6.52 3.13
C GLY A 100 8.56 5.06 3.04
N LEU A 101 7.69 4.17 2.53
CA LEU A 101 8.03 2.75 2.34
C LEU A 101 9.17 2.54 1.33
N LEU A 102 9.24 3.36 0.29
CA LEU A 102 10.36 3.32 -0.67
C LEU A 102 11.67 3.76 -0.01
N SER A 103 11.62 4.81 0.80
CA SER A 103 12.77 5.31 1.58
C SER A 103 13.23 4.31 2.65
N ALA A 104 12.31 3.72 3.41
CA ALA A 104 12.63 2.71 4.43
C ALA A 104 13.36 1.50 3.86
N ARG A 105 13.10 1.13 2.60
CA ARG A 105 13.77 0.01 1.93
C ARG A 105 15.23 0.27 1.58
N THR A 106 15.60 1.53 1.40
CA THR A 106 16.98 1.93 1.14
C THR A 106 17.69 2.38 2.41
N ARG A 107 16.97 2.58 3.50
CA ARG A 107 17.52 3.02 4.78
C ARG A 107 18.31 1.89 5.44
N GLU A 108 19.54 2.21 5.79
CA GLU A 108 20.39 1.31 6.57
C GLU A 108 19.90 1.21 8.02
N PRO A 109 20.05 0.05 8.66
CA PRO A 109 19.83 -0.03 10.10
C PRO A 109 20.78 0.95 10.79
N LYS A 110 20.26 1.77 11.70
CA LYS A 110 21.12 2.60 12.55
C LYS A 110 21.96 1.66 13.41
N GLU A 111 23.25 1.56 13.12
CA GLU A 111 24.20 0.90 14.01
C GLU A 111 24.12 1.61 15.37
N GLY A 112 23.69 0.91 16.44
CA GLY A 112 23.58 1.48 17.79
C GLY A 112 22.26 1.27 18.56
N ALA A 113 21.40 0.31 18.20
CA ALA A 113 20.40 -0.23 19.15
C ALA A 113 20.82 -1.61 19.69
N ALA A 114 22.13 -1.86 19.70
CA ALA A 114 22.77 -2.94 20.43
C ALA A 114 23.78 -2.29 21.39
N ALA A 115 23.27 -1.86 22.54
CA ALA A 115 24.00 -1.67 23.78
C ALA A 115 23.01 -1.97 24.90
#